data_AF-A0AA95H2W8-F1
#
_entry.id   AF-A0AA95H2W8-F1
#
_cell.length_a   1.000
_cell.length_b   1.000
_cell.length_c   1.000
_cell.angle_alpha   90.00
_cell.angle_beta   90.00
_cell.angle_gamma   90.00
#
_symmetry.space_group_name_H-M   'P 1'
#
loop_
_entity.id
_entity.type
_entity.pdbx_description
1 polymer ?
#
loop_
_entity_poly.entity_id
_entity_poly.type
_entity_poly.pdbx_seq_one_letter_code
_entity_poly.pdbx_strand_id
1 'polypeptide(L)'
;MALVDRLPKHLFTNRGWGLLAAGAVSLGCAWVMGRRDLLTLAVLLLLLPLVALAGVRVLKPKFQVYREFNPSTVETASTTTVRLAVARSSYSTGHVIMEEQLPPRFGEPPAFRFPARSASGGTSRHEYHLRSGKRGQFRIGPVTAEFSDPFGLSLRRHAIDDGDILTVTPAAVELPVTGLAGARGNDGVTATRIRANPSDDDIMTREYRHGDPMRRVHWAATARHGQLMVRQEESVTTPEATLILDQRFTAFAAGTGSMFGAHDEDSDLVTSPGFEWVVTAAMSVAAHLAEWNYSLRVLDVFGSPAFIRSRSAPEPDTEEFSGIGGLQAIAEGLAAIELSGPRHVRAEHHRADAATGPATADSADAAFDDRLMDKLAAHRLRGPLLALLGTLTPAEARSLAPAAAYGANAFALMVTDAARNNDDVLEILRLAGWRVAVVTSRTQLAAAWSSFDEGGIVAAAGSAMDVRRGAAVPR
;
A
#
# COMPACT_ATOMS: atom_id res chain seq x y z
N MET A 1 -38.60 6.14 31.35
CA MET A 1 -37.57 5.43 30.55
C MET A 1 -36.28 6.24 30.35
N ALA A 2 -36.30 7.59 30.29
CA ALA A 2 -35.10 8.42 30.04
C ALA A 2 -33.99 8.40 31.12
N LEU A 3 -34.27 7.93 32.35
CA LEU A 3 -33.30 7.90 33.45
C LEU A 3 -32.34 6.69 33.38
N VAL A 4 -32.76 5.61 32.72
CA VAL A 4 -31.96 4.37 32.57
C VAL A 4 -30.83 4.55 31.54
N ASP A 5 -31.00 5.46 30.57
CA ASP A 5 -30.00 5.72 29.54
C ASP A 5 -28.77 6.50 30.03
N ARG A 6 -28.85 7.15 31.20
CA ARG A 6 -27.71 7.86 31.82
C ARG A 6 -26.84 7.00 32.72
N LEU A 7 -27.26 5.77 33.01
CA LEU A 7 -26.50 4.88 33.88
C LEU A 7 -25.29 4.29 33.12
N PRO A 8 -24.14 4.11 33.77
CA PRO A 8 -22.96 3.55 33.13
C PRO A 8 -23.23 2.08 32.74
N LYS A 9 -23.65 1.90 31.48
CA LYS A 9 -23.95 0.59 30.86
C LYS A 9 -22.72 -0.32 30.77
N HIS A 10 -21.52 0.21 30.99
CA HIS A 10 -20.27 -0.55 30.96
C HIS A 10 -19.99 -1.37 32.24
N LEU A 11 -20.77 -1.18 33.31
CA LEU A 11 -20.57 -1.86 34.60
C LEU A 11 -21.66 -2.91 34.89
N PHE A 12 -22.92 -2.50 34.77
CA PHE A 12 -24.07 -3.32 35.10
C PHE A 12 -25.05 -3.37 33.94
N THR A 13 -25.70 -4.53 33.79
CA THR A 13 -26.83 -4.70 32.87
C THR A 13 -28.05 -3.95 33.40
N ASN A 14 -29.10 -3.82 32.58
CA ASN A 14 -30.39 -3.30 33.03
C ASN A 14 -30.95 -4.08 34.23
N ARG A 15 -30.66 -5.39 34.32
CA ARG A 15 -31.04 -6.24 35.46
C ARG A 15 -30.25 -5.88 36.71
N GLY A 16 -28.93 -5.70 36.59
CA GLY A 16 -28.07 -5.29 37.71
C GLY A 16 -28.49 -3.96 38.31
N TRP A 17 -28.76 -2.96 37.46
CA TRP A 17 -29.28 -1.67 37.90
C TRP A 17 -30.67 -1.76 38.54
N GLY A 18 -31.56 -2.57 37.97
CA GLY A 18 -32.88 -2.84 38.55
C GLY A 18 -32.79 -3.49 39.94
N LEU A 19 -31.86 -4.42 40.11
CA LEU A 19 -31.63 -5.14 41.37
C LEU A 19 -31.05 -4.22 42.45
N LEU A 20 -30.11 -3.34 42.09
CA LEU A 20 -29.59 -2.30 42.98
C LEU A 20 -30.68 -1.30 43.39
N ALA A 21 -31.53 -0.87 42.46
CA ALA A 21 -32.64 0.03 42.75
C ALA A 21 -33.66 -0.63 43.70
N ALA A 22 -34.04 -1.88 43.43
CA ALA A 22 -34.93 -2.65 44.30
C ALA A 22 -34.31 -2.86 45.70
N GLY A 23 -33.01 -3.11 45.78
CA GLY A 23 -32.26 -3.20 47.03
C GLY A 23 -32.28 -1.90 47.83
N ALA A 24 -32.07 -0.74 47.17
CA ALA A 24 -32.09 0.57 47.81
C ALA A 24 -33.50 0.93 48.34
N VAL A 25 -34.54 0.64 47.57
CA VAL A 25 -35.95 0.83 48.01
C VAL A 25 -36.26 -0.08 49.19
N SER A 26 -35.86 -1.35 49.14
CA SER A 26 -36.06 -2.31 50.24
C SER A 26 -35.33 -1.86 51.50
N LEU A 27 -34.13 -1.28 51.38
CA LEU A 27 -33.37 -0.72 52.49
C LEU A 27 -34.10 0.47 53.14
N GLY A 28 -34.66 1.37 52.33
CA GLY A 28 -35.49 2.47 52.82
C GLY A 28 -36.73 1.99 53.56
N CYS A 29 -37.45 1.00 53.02
CA CYS A 29 -38.58 0.38 53.69
C CYS A 29 -38.17 -0.33 54.98
N ALA A 30 -37.03 -1.02 55.01
CA ALA A 30 -36.50 -1.65 56.22
C ALA A 30 -36.21 -0.62 57.32
N TRP A 31 -35.64 0.53 56.95
CA TRP A 31 -35.35 1.62 57.87
C TRP A 31 -36.62 2.24 58.46
N VAL A 32 -37.66 2.45 57.65
CA VAL A 32 -38.94 3.02 58.10
C VAL A 32 -39.74 2.03 58.94
N MET A 33 -39.82 0.76 58.54
CA MET A 33 -40.67 -0.26 59.18
C MET A 33 -39.98 -1.02 60.32
N GLY A 34 -38.65 -0.94 60.44
CA GLY A 34 -37.87 -1.63 61.46
C GLY A 34 -37.85 -3.17 61.34
N ARG A 35 -38.28 -3.74 60.22
CA ARG A 35 -38.32 -5.20 60.02
C ARG A 35 -36.96 -5.74 59.57
N ARG A 36 -36.46 -6.74 60.30
CA ARG A 36 -35.19 -7.43 59.99
C ARG A 36 -35.23 -8.18 58.65
N ASP A 37 -36.39 -8.74 58.28
CA ASP A 37 -36.56 -9.49 57.02
C ASP A 37 -36.35 -8.60 55.77
N LEU A 38 -36.76 -7.33 55.84
CA LEU A 38 -36.55 -6.37 54.75
C LEU A 38 -35.08 -5.96 54.65
N LEU A 39 -34.37 -5.90 55.78
CA LEU A 39 -32.95 -5.58 55.81
C LEU A 39 -32.10 -6.72 55.20
N THR A 40 -32.41 -7.98 55.50
CA THR A 40 -31.70 -9.12 54.90
C THR A 40 -31.92 -9.18 53.38
N LEU A 41 -33.15 -8.94 52.92
CA LEU A 41 -33.46 -8.83 51.50
C LEU A 41 -32.70 -7.68 50.84
N ALA A 42 -32.69 -6.50 51.45
CA ALA A 42 -31.99 -5.33 50.93
C ALA A 42 -30.48 -5.59 50.80
N VAL A 43 -29.85 -6.17 51.82
CA VAL A 43 -28.43 -6.53 51.79
C VAL A 43 -28.15 -7.55 50.68
N LEU A 44 -28.97 -8.58 50.53
CA LEU A 44 -28.81 -9.56 49.45
C LEU A 44 -28.90 -8.92 48.06
N LEU A 45 -29.91 -8.08 47.83
CA LEU A 45 -30.13 -7.41 46.55
C LEU A 45 -29.01 -6.41 46.21
N LEU A 46 -28.39 -5.79 47.21
CA LEU A 46 -27.25 -4.89 47.01
C LEU A 46 -25.92 -5.64 46.85
N LEU A 47 -25.73 -6.73 47.59
CA LEU A 47 -24.48 -7.48 47.63
C LEU A 47 -24.29 -8.36 46.38
N LEU A 48 -25.37 -8.94 45.85
CA LEU A 48 -25.30 -9.84 44.69
C LEU A 48 -24.71 -9.16 43.42
N PRO A 49 -25.16 -7.95 43.00
CA PRO A 49 -24.53 -7.24 41.88
C PRO A 49 -23.05 -6.88 42.17
N LEU A 50 -22.71 -6.49 43.40
CA LEU A 50 -21.33 -6.15 43.75
C LEU A 50 -20.39 -7.37 43.67
N VAL A 51 -20.85 -8.54 44.15
CA VAL A 51 -20.11 -9.80 44.02
C VAL A 51 -19.98 -10.20 42.55
N ALA A 52 -21.04 -10.06 41.75
CA ALA A 52 -21.01 -10.31 40.32
C ALA A 52 -19.97 -9.42 39.61
N LEU A 53 -19.96 -8.11 39.89
CA LEU A 53 -18.98 -7.17 39.35
C LEU A 53 -17.55 -7.54 39.76
N ALA A 54 -17.32 -7.88 41.03
CA ALA A 54 -16.02 -8.33 41.51
C ALA A 54 -15.57 -9.62 40.80
N GLY A 55 -16.47 -10.58 40.61
CA GLY A 55 -16.23 -11.83 39.89
C GLY A 55 -15.73 -11.58 38.47
N VAL A 56 -16.45 -10.77 37.68
CA VAL A 56 -16.06 -10.46 36.29
C VAL A 56 -14.77 -9.62 36.21
N ARG A 57 -14.45 -8.86 37.27
CA ARG A 57 -13.19 -8.09 37.36
C ARG A 57 -11.98 -8.98 37.64
N VAL A 58 -12.12 -9.96 38.52
CA VAL A 58 -11.06 -10.86 39.01
C VAL A 58 -10.84 -12.04 38.06
N LEU A 59 -11.91 -12.70 37.62
CA LEU A 59 -11.84 -13.77 36.64
C LEU A 59 -11.70 -13.15 35.24
N LYS A 60 -10.44 -13.01 34.78
CA LYS A 60 -10.11 -12.59 33.42
C LYS A 60 -9.92 -13.82 32.53
N PRO A 61 -10.95 -14.28 31.79
CA PRO A 61 -10.76 -15.38 30.85
C PRO A 61 -9.77 -14.96 29.76
N LYS A 62 -8.74 -15.79 29.55
CA LYS A 62 -7.75 -15.60 28.50
C LYS A 62 -8.18 -16.35 27.24
N PHE A 63 -8.04 -15.68 26.10
CA PHE A 63 -8.29 -16.24 24.78
C PHE A 63 -7.01 -16.16 23.96
N GLN A 64 -6.88 -17.09 23.02
CA GLN A 64 -5.93 -17.01 21.93
C GLN A 64 -6.72 -16.75 20.66
N VAL A 65 -6.33 -15.74 19.91
CA VAL A 65 -6.93 -15.35 18.65
C VAL A 65 -5.87 -15.51 17.58
N TYR A 66 -6.20 -16.26 16.53
CA TYR A 66 -5.40 -16.38 15.32
C TYR A 66 -6.24 -15.87 14.17
N ARG A 67 -5.70 -14.94 13.40
CA ARG A 67 -6.36 -14.34 12.24
C ARG A 67 -5.47 -14.55 11.03
N GLU A 68 -6.09 -15.00 9.95
CA GLU A 68 -5.43 -15.25 8.69
C GLU A 68 -6.19 -14.52 7.59
N PHE A 69 -5.45 -13.81 6.74
CA PHE A 69 -5.98 -13.13 5.56
C PHE A 69 -5.69 -13.98 4.33
N ASN A 70 -6.71 -14.24 3.51
CA ASN A 70 -6.55 -14.96 2.26
C ASN A 70 -7.27 -14.22 1.11
N PRO A 71 -6.52 -13.55 0.21
CA PRO A 71 -5.05 -13.41 0.20
C PRO A 71 -4.53 -12.47 1.32
N SER A 72 -3.23 -12.59 1.65
CA SER A 72 -2.56 -11.78 2.68
C SER A 72 -2.35 -10.31 2.29
N THR A 73 -2.20 -10.09 0.99
CA THR A 73 -2.11 -8.77 0.35
C THR A 73 -3.26 -8.70 -0.66
N VAL A 74 -4.08 -7.65 -0.61
CA VAL A 74 -5.28 -7.55 -1.44
C VAL A 74 -5.25 -6.29 -2.30
N GLU A 75 -5.64 -6.39 -3.56
CA GLU A 75 -5.76 -5.21 -4.41
C GLU A 75 -6.97 -4.36 -4.03
N THR A 76 -6.91 -3.08 -4.38
CA THR A 76 -8.04 -2.17 -4.23
C THR A 76 -9.27 -2.71 -4.96
N ALA A 77 -10.42 -2.65 -4.29
CA ALA A 77 -11.72 -3.16 -4.74
C ALA A 77 -11.81 -4.70 -4.88
N SER A 78 -10.77 -5.45 -4.53
CA SER A 78 -10.81 -6.91 -4.39
C SER A 78 -11.23 -7.33 -2.98
N THR A 79 -11.75 -8.55 -2.85
CA THR A 79 -12.24 -9.09 -1.59
C THR A 79 -11.18 -10.02 -0.98
N THR A 80 -10.88 -9.83 0.31
CA THR A 80 -10.09 -10.79 1.11
C THR A 80 -10.99 -11.50 2.10
N THR A 81 -10.72 -12.79 2.31
CA THR A 81 -11.40 -13.60 3.31
C THR A 81 -10.57 -13.63 4.59
N VAL A 82 -11.18 -13.21 5.70
CA VAL A 82 -10.57 -13.30 7.02
C VAL A 82 -11.05 -14.57 7.71
N ARG A 83 -10.11 -15.44 8.07
CA ARG A 83 -10.36 -16.62 8.89
C ARG A 83 -9.90 -16.33 10.32
N LEU A 84 -10.86 -16.31 11.24
CA LEU A 84 -10.62 -16.04 12.65
C LEU A 84 -10.80 -17.34 13.45
N ALA A 85 -9.74 -17.81 14.08
CA ALA A 85 -9.77 -18.94 15.00
C ALA A 85 -9.57 -18.44 16.44
N VAL A 86 -10.56 -18.69 17.28
CA VAL A 86 -10.54 -18.32 18.69
C VAL A 86 -10.51 -19.58 19.54
N ALA A 87 -9.57 -19.66 20.48
CA ALA A 87 -9.45 -20.74 21.45
C ALA A 87 -9.44 -20.17 22.87
N ARG A 88 -10.01 -20.89 23.82
CA ARG A 88 -10.02 -20.49 25.24
C ARG A 88 -8.82 -21.12 25.94
N SER A 89 -8.03 -20.31 26.64
CA SER A 89 -6.86 -20.77 27.41
C SER A 89 -7.19 -21.10 28.88
N SER A 90 -8.38 -20.74 29.37
CA SER A 90 -8.83 -20.95 30.76
C SER A 90 -10.12 -21.77 30.83
N TYR A 91 -10.35 -22.47 31.94
CA TYR A 91 -11.51 -23.36 32.17
C TYR A 91 -12.84 -22.63 32.51
N SER A 92 -13.03 -21.40 32.05
CA SER A 92 -14.30 -20.70 32.24
C SER A 92 -15.40 -21.36 31.42
N THR A 93 -16.54 -21.66 32.04
CA THR A 93 -17.80 -22.01 31.36
C THR A 93 -18.61 -20.74 31.10
N GLY A 94 -19.24 -20.62 29.94
CA GLY A 94 -20.00 -19.44 29.56
C GLY A 94 -19.95 -19.12 28.06
N HIS A 95 -21.02 -18.51 27.57
CA HIS A 95 -21.08 -17.93 26.23
C HIS A 95 -20.59 -16.48 26.28
N VAL A 96 -19.84 -16.08 25.28
CA VAL A 96 -19.23 -14.76 25.14
C VAL A 96 -19.63 -14.21 23.80
N ILE A 97 -20.10 -12.96 23.76
CA ILE A 97 -20.29 -12.24 22.50
C ILE A 97 -18.98 -11.55 22.20
N MET A 98 -18.48 -11.76 21.00
CA MET A 98 -17.24 -11.19 20.52
C MET A 98 -17.54 -10.33 19.30
N GLU A 99 -16.82 -9.23 19.15
CA GLU A 99 -17.00 -8.28 18.06
C GLU A 99 -15.62 -7.84 17.58
N GLU A 100 -15.37 -8.02 16.28
CA GLU A 100 -14.14 -7.58 15.63
C GLU A 100 -14.20 -6.08 15.39
N GLN A 101 -13.23 -5.31 15.88
CA GLN A 101 -13.15 -3.89 15.52
C GLN A 101 -12.63 -3.74 14.08
N LEU A 102 -13.35 -2.97 13.27
CA LEU A 102 -12.96 -2.68 11.89
C LEU A 102 -12.89 -1.16 11.67
N PRO A 103 -11.97 -0.69 10.82
CA PRO A 103 -12.04 0.68 10.33
C PRO A 103 -13.40 0.93 9.63
N PRO A 104 -14.02 2.12 9.80
CA PRO A 104 -15.38 2.42 9.32
C PRO A 104 -15.67 2.04 7.87
N ARG A 105 -14.67 2.17 6.98
CA ARG A 105 -14.78 1.81 5.55
C ARG A 105 -15.06 0.34 5.24
N PHE A 106 -14.76 -0.56 6.17
CA PHE A 106 -15.03 -1.99 5.98
C PHE A 106 -16.46 -2.37 6.37
N GLY A 107 -17.27 -1.41 6.81
CA GLY A 107 -18.67 -1.61 7.16
C GLY A 107 -18.88 -1.99 8.61
N GLU A 108 -19.92 -2.77 8.86
CA GLU A 108 -20.31 -3.14 10.22
C GLU A 108 -19.34 -4.17 10.84
N PRO A 109 -18.87 -3.93 12.09
CA PRO A 109 -18.12 -4.89 12.88
C PRO A 109 -18.80 -6.27 12.95
N PRO A 110 -18.17 -7.35 12.48
CA PRO A 110 -18.76 -8.68 12.58
C PRO A 110 -18.78 -9.12 14.05
N ALA A 111 -19.98 -9.51 14.51
CA ALA A 111 -20.20 -10.06 15.84
C ALA A 111 -20.38 -11.58 15.78
N PHE A 112 -19.72 -12.29 16.70
CA PHE A 112 -19.71 -13.75 16.77
C PHE A 112 -19.93 -14.23 18.21
N ARG A 113 -20.44 -15.45 18.34
CA ARG A 113 -20.67 -16.09 19.64
C ARG A 113 -19.62 -17.16 19.87
N PHE A 114 -19.03 -17.15 21.06
CA PHE A 114 -18.06 -18.14 21.51
C PHE A 114 -18.59 -18.91 22.73
N PRO A 115 -18.45 -20.26 22.80
CA PRO A 115 -18.03 -21.11 21.71
C PRO A 115 -19.08 -21.13 20.59
N ALA A 116 -18.63 -21.28 19.35
CA ALA A 116 -19.50 -21.52 18.21
C ALA A 116 -20.19 -22.88 18.35
N ARG A 117 -21.40 -23.03 17.79
CA ARG A 117 -22.12 -24.33 17.78
C ARG A 117 -21.35 -25.43 17.05
N SER A 118 -20.55 -25.04 16.06
CA SER A 118 -19.69 -25.91 15.26
C SER A 118 -18.26 -26.03 15.82
N ALA A 119 -17.99 -25.53 17.02
CA ALA A 119 -16.66 -25.58 17.60
C ALA A 119 -16.18 -27.04 17.74
N SER A 120 -14.96 -27.30 17.26
CA SER A 120 -14.31 -28.61 17.37
C SER A 120 -12.99 -28.45 18.12
N GLY A 121 -12.68 -29.38 19.03
CA GLY A 121 -11.43 -29.34 19.81
C GLY A 121 -11.25 -28.06 20.66
N GLY A 122 -12.35 -27.43 21.12
CA GLY A 122 -12.29 -26.21 21.93
C GLY A 122 -11.97 -24.91 21.16
N THR A 123 -11.86 -24.98 19.83
CA THR A 123 -11.60 -23.83 18.96
C THR A 123 -12.85 -23.49 18.15
N SER A 124 -13.24 -22.21 18.16
CA SER A 124 -14.31 -21.67 17.32
C SER A 124 -13.69 -20.99 16.10
N ARG A 125 -14.17 -21.33 14.91
CA ARG A 125 -13.71 -20.74 13.65
C ARG A 125 -14.82 -19.88 13.07
N HIS A 126 -14.46 -18.68 12.64
CA HIS A 126 -15.33 -17.69 12.02
C HIS A 126 -14.71 -17.22 10.71
N GLU A 127 -15.54 -16.87 9.75
CA GLU A 127 -15.12 -16.39 8.43
C GLU A 127 -15.96 -15.17 8.06
N TYR A 128 -15.30 -14.13 7.57
CA TYR A 128 -15.95 -12.94 7.04
C TYR A 128 -15.11 -12.34 5.91
N HIS A 129 -15.72 -11.47 5.12
CA HIS A 129 -15.08 -10.89 3.95
C HIS A 129 -14.87 -9.39 4.13
N LEU A 130 -13.71 -8.91 3.70
CA LEU A 130 -13.35 -7.51 3.72
C LEU A 130 -13.05 -7.03 2.30
N ARG A 131 -13.44 -5.79 2.00
CA ARG A 131 -13.17 -5.12 0.72
C ARG A 131 -12.91 -3.65 0.99
N SER A 132 -11.80 -3.11 0.45
CA SER A 132 -11.47 -1.68 0.55
C SER A 132 -11.41 -1.05 -0.83
N GLY A 133 -11.98 0.14 -0.99
CA GLY A 133 -11.86 0.96 -2.20
C GLY A 133 -10.63 1.88 -2.21
N LYS A 134 -9.79 1.85 -1.16
CA LYS A 134 -8.55 2.63 -1.09
C LYS A 134 -7.39 1.73 -0.65
N ARG A 135 -6.20 2.01 -1.20
CA ARG A 135 -4.94 1.39 -0.76
C ARG A 135 -4.55 1.87 0.64
N GLY A 136 -3.71 1.09 1.32
CA GLY A 136 -3.20 1.42 2.65
C GLY A 136 -2.93 0.19 3.49
N GLN A 137 -2.35 0.40 4.66
CA GLN A 137 -2.32 -0.60 5.73
C GLN A 137 -3.44 -0.33 6.71
N PHE A 138 -4.28 -1.33 6.96
CA PHE A 138 -5.42 -1.24 7.85
C PHE A 138 -5.28 -2.25 8.97
N ARG A 139 -5.39 -1.80 10.22
CA ARG A 139 -5.46 -2.70 11.37
C ARG A 139 -6.85 -3.31 11.44
N ILE A 140 -6.93 -4.63 11.31
CA ILE A 140 -8.15 -5.43 11.44
C ILE A 140 -8.15 -6.06 12.83
N GLY A 141 -9.21 -5.80 13.57
CA GLY A 141 -9.27 -6.06 15.01
C GLY A 141 -8.85 -4.82 15.83
N PRO A 142 -8.69 -4.98 17.14
CA PRO A 142 -8.76 -6.24 17.89
C PRO A 142 -10.19 -6.79 18.02
N VAL A 143 -10.29 -8.08 18.34
CA VAL A 143 -11.50 -8.70 18.84
C VAL A 143 -11.76 -8.19 20.25
N THR A 144 -12.94 -7.64 20.45
CA THR A 144 -13.47 -7.28 21.76
C THR A 144 -14.44 -8.34 22.24
N ALA A 145 -14.24 -8.83 23.45
CA ALA A 145 -15.11 -9.83 24.06
C ALA A 145 -15.94 -9.21 25.19
N GLU A 146 -17.24 -9.48 25.18
CA GLU A 146 -18.18 -9.10 26.22
C GLU A 146 -18.51 -10.30 27.12
N PHE A 147 -18.11 -10.18 28.38
CA PHE A 147 -18.34 -11.17 29.42
C PHE A 147 -19.50 -10.75 30.31
N SER A 148 -20.40 -11.68 30.57
CA SER A 148 -21.45 -11.51 31.56
C SER A 148 -21.26 -12.51 32.69
N ASP A 149 -21.61 -12.11 33.92
CA ASP A 149 -21.62 -13.05 35.04
C ASP A 149 -22.77 -14.07 34.93
N PRO A 150 -22.75 -15.19 35.67
CA PRO A 150 -23.79 -16.21 35.61
C PRO A 150 -25.21 -15.73 35.93
N PHE A 151 -25.35 -14.64 36.69
CA PHE A 151 -26.65 -14.02 37.02
C PHE A 151 -27.05 -12.91 36.03
N GLY A 152 -26.16 -12.53 35.11
CA GLY A 152 -26.39 -11.51 34.10
C GLY A 152 -26.61 -10.10 34.67
N LEU A 153 -25.96 -9.77 35.79
CA LEU A 153 -26.11 -8.50 36.51
C LEU A 153 -25.03 -7.49 36.12
N SER A 154 -23.85 -7.96 35.80
CA SER A 154 -22.64 -7.23 35.47
C SER A 154 -22.11 -7.66 34.12
N LEU A 155 -21.45 -6.72 33.45
CA LEU A 155 -20.83 -6.97 32.16
C LEU A 155 -19.44 -6.34 32.10
N ARG A 156 -18.57 -6.92 31.30
CA ARG A 156 -17.24 -6.38 31.04
C ARG A 156 -16.89 -6.61 29.59
N ARG A 157 -16.52 -5.54 28.91
CA ARG A 157 -15.97 -5.57 27.56
C ARG A 157 -14.47 -5.27 27.60
N HIS A 158 -13.66 -6.08 26.95
CA HIS A 158 -12.24 -5.77 26.73
C HIS A 158 -11.70 -6.44 25.47
N ALA A 159 -10.64 -5.88 24.90
CA ALA A 159 -9.89 -6.50 23.80
C ALA A 159 -9.20 -7.78 24.28
N ILE A 160 -9.14 -8.80 23.43
CA ILE A 160 -8.49 -10.09 23.72
C ILE A 160 -7.25 -10.36 22.87
N ASP A 161 -6.98 -9.52 21.87
CA ASP A 161 -5.80 -9.47 21.02
C ASP A 161 -5.48 -8.00 20.66
N ASP A 162 -4.48 -7.78 19.80
CA ASP A 162 -4.05 -6.45 19.34
C ASP A 162 -4.50 -6.13 17.90
N GLY A 163 -5.06 -7.11 17.18
CA GLY A 163 -5.38 -7.03 15.76
C GLY A 163 -4.16 -7.25 14.84
N ASP A 164 -4.42 -7.47 13.55
CA ASP A 164 -3.38 -7.70 12.54
C ASP A 164 -3.50 -6.70 11.37
N ILE A 165 -2.41 -6.49 10.65
CA ILE A 165 -2.36 -5.52 9.54
C ILE A 165 -2.77 -6.20 8.23
N LEU A 166 -3.80 -5.66 7.58
CA LEU A 166 -4.16 -5.97 6.20
C LEU A 166 -3.55 -4.92 5.27
N THR A 167 -2.71 -5.37 4.34
CA THR A 167 -2.13 -4.51 3.29
C THR A 167 -3.03 -4.53 2.05
N VAL A 168 -3.53 -3.35 1.68
CA VAL A 168 -4.32 -3.14 0.46
C VAL A 168 -3.46 -2.39 -0.57
N THR A 169 -3.13 -3.02 -1.69
CA THR A 169 -2.31 -2.45 -2.76
C THR A 169 -3.15 -1.70 -3.79
N PRO A 170 -2.58 -0.76 -4.56
CA PRO A 170 -3.28 -0.21 -5.72
C PRO A 170 -3.54 -1.33 -6.74
N ALA A 171 -4.74 -1.34 -7.33
CA ALA A 171 -5.06 -2.25 -8.43
C ALA A 171 -4.46 -1.72 -9.74
N ALA A 172 -3.75 -2.57 -10.48
CA ALA A 172 -3.24 -2.22 -11.79
C ALA A 172 -4.39 -2.10 -12.81
N VAL A 173 -4.30 -1.12 -13.71
CA VAL A 173 -5.18 -0.98 -14.86
C VAL A 173 -4.45 -1.53 -16.08
N GLU A 174 -5.12 -2.38 -16.87
CA GLU A 174 -4.57 -2.91 -18.11
C GLU A 174 -4.27 -1.75 -19.09
N LEU A 175 -2.99 -1.62 -19.48
CA LEU A 175 -2.53 -0.59 -20.40
C LEU A 175 -2.52 -1.11 -21.84
N PRO A 176 -2.96 -0.30 -22.83
CA PRO A 176 -2.91 -0.72 -24.22
C PRO A 176 -1.47 -0.91 -24.69
N VAL A 177 -1.29 -1.86 -25.62
CA VAL A 177 0.00 -2.09 -26.28
C VAL A 177 0.30 -0.89 -27.17
N THR A 178 1.22 -0.05 -26.71
CA THR A 178 1.69 1.15 -27.43
C THR A 178 3.08 0.92 -28.00
N GLY A 179 3.49 1.73 -28.98
CA GLY A 179 4.86 1.73 -29.52
C GLY A 179 5.94 2.02 -28.45
N LEU A 180 5.50 2.57 -27.31
CA LEU A 180 6.17 2.68 -26.00
C LEU A 180 6.92 1.40 -25.58
N ALA A 181 6.27 0.27 -25.85
CA ALA A 181 6.73 -1.05 -25.49
C ALA A 181 7.22 -1.80 -26.75
N GLY A 182 6.79 -1.37 -27.94
CA GLY A 182 7.07 -1.92 -29.26
C GLY A 182 8.53 -1.91 -29.74
N ALA A 183 9.37 -2.69 -29.10
CA ALA A 183 10.03 -3.81 -29.74
C ALA A 183 10.19 -4.88 -28.66
N ARG A 184 10.16 -6.17 -29.04
CA ARG A 184 10.65 -7.24 -28.14
C ARG A 184 11.92 -6.74 -27.44
N GLY A 185 12.24 -7.21 -26.23
CA GLY A 185 13.48 -6.83 -25.50
C GLY A 185 14.78 -6.80 -26.33
N ASN A 186 14.74 -7.32 -27.55
CA ASN A 186 15.46 -6.83 -28.71
C ASN A 186 15.81 -5.33 -28.75
N ASP A 187 15.06 -4.31 -28.31
CA ASP A 187 15.52 -2.89 -28.40
C ASP A 187 16.48 -2.45 -27.29
N GLY A 188 16.45 -3.07 -26.10
CA GLY A 188 17.60 -3.02 -25.19
C GLY A 188 18.82 -3.69 -25.83
N VAL A 189 18.58 -4.73 -26.63
CA VAL A 189 19.60 -5.35 -27.49
C VAL A 189 19.91 -4.48 -28.73
N THR A 190 18.96 -3.69 -29.28
CA THR A 190 19.10 -2.94 -30.54
C THR A 190 19.82 -1.63 -30.29
N ALA A 191 19.56 -0.95 -29.17
CA ALA A 191 20.37 0.18 -28.71
C ALA A 191 21.83 -0.24 -28.50
N THR A 192 22.05 -1.49 -28.05
CA THR A 192 23.38 -2.12 -28.02
C THR A 192 23.88 -2.49 -29.43
N ARG A 193 23.00 -2.90 -30.37
CA ARG A 193 23.35 -3.20 -31.77
C ARG A 193 23.64 -1.98 -32.64
N ILE A 194 23.08 -0.79 -32.38
CA ILE A 194 23.28 0.41 -33.23
C ILE A 194 24.75 0.87 -33.25
N ARG A 195 25.62 0.31 -32.38
CA ARG A 195 27.08 0.50 -32.45
C ARG A 195 27.88 -0.72 -32.91
N ALA A 196 27.24 -1.84 -33.24
CA ALA A 196 27.87 -2.90 -34.01
C ALA A 196 27.59 -2.62 -35.50
N ASN A 197 28.65 -2.42 -36.27
CA ASN A 197 28.58 -2.12 -37.71
C ASN A 197 27.56 -3.01 -38.46
N PRO A 198 26.86 -2.49 -39.48
CA PRO A 198 25.90 -3.25 -40.28
C PRO A 198 26.65 -4.03 -41.37
N SER A 199 27.50 -4.96 -40.97
CA SER A 199 27.96 -6.01 -41.87
C SER A 199 27.42 -7.33 -41.33
N ASP A 200 26.52 -7.90 -42.13
CA ASP A 200 25.98 -9.25 -42.03
C ASP A 200 27.06 -10.27 -41.57
N ASP A 201 26.65 -11.19 -40.68
CA ASP A 201 27.36 -12.36 -40.12
C ASP A 201 28.41 -12.23 -39.00
N ASP A 202 28.83 -11.04 -38.55
CA ASP A 202 29.82 -10.97 -37.46
C ASP A 202 29.17 -11.01 -36.07
N ILE A 203 28.90 -12.24 -35.58
CA ILE A 203 28.95 -12.46 -34.13
C ILE A 203 30.37 -12.05 -33.70
N MET A 204 30.49 -11.09 -32.77
CA MET A 204 31.78 -10.64 -32.25
C MET A 204 32.69 -11.86 -32.03
N THR A 205 33.67 -12.03 -32.91
CA THR A 205 34.55 -13.20 -32.85
C THR A 205 35.82 -12.75 -32.13
N ARG A 206 36.24 -13.51 -31.13
CA ARG A 206 37.46 -13.20 -30.37
C ARG A 206 38.51 -14.28 -30.58
N GLU A 207 39.77 -13.92 -30.37
CA GLU A 207 40.85 -14.89 -30.34
C GLU A 207 40.57 -15.98 -29.29
N TYR A 208 40.84 -17.22 -29.67
CA TYR A 208 40.78 -18.39 -28.80
C TYR A 208 41.76 -18.22 -27.64
N ARG A 209 41.27 -18.39 -26.41
CA ARG A 209 42.11 -18.47 -25.22
C ARG A 209 42.15 -19.90 -24.73
N HIS A 210 43.31 -20.30 -24.22
CA HIS A 210 43.49 -21.64 -23.67
C HIS A 210 42.47 -21.90 -22.55
N GLY A 211 41.58 -22.89 -22.75
CA GLY A 211 40.42 -23.15 -21.88
C GLY A 211 39.06 -22.98 -22.57
N ASP A 212 39.02 -22.33 -23.74
CA ASP A 212 37.80 -22.25 -24.53
C ASP A 212 37.45 -23.62 -25.15
N PRO A 213 36.17 -24.02 -25.13
CA PRO A 213 35.76 -25.30 -25.69
C PRO A 213 35.82 -25.26 -27.23
N MET A 214 36.54 -26.20 -27.86
CA MET A 214 36.78 -26.22 -29.31
C MET A 214 35.49 -26.26 -30.16
N ARG A 215 34.37 -26.73 -29.60
CA ARG A 215 33.06 -26.71 -30.27
C ARG A 215 32.54 -25.30 -30.61
N ARG A 216 33.10 -24.26 -29.98
CA ARG A 216 32.72 -22.86 -30.19
C ARG A 216 33.61 -22.13 -31.20
N VAL A 217 34.57 -22.84 -31.81
CA VAL A 217 35.44 -22.28 -32.85
C VAL A 217 34.64 -21.96 -34.10
N HIS A 218 34.75 -20.73 -34.58
CA HIS A 218 34.15 -20.31 -35.83
C HIS A 218 35.13 -20.58 -36.97
N TRP A 219 34.97 -21.72 -37.66
CA TRP A 219 35.93 -22.18 -38.66
C TRP A 219 36.06 -21.23 -39.86
N ALA A 220 34.99 -20.59 -40.29
CA ALA A 220 35.02 -19.63 -41.40
C ALA A 220 35.81 -18.35 -41.05
N ALA A 221 35.68 -17.84 -39.82
CA ALA A 221 36.47 -16.70 -39.35
C ALA A 221 37.93 -17.09 -39.09
N THR A 222 38.14 -18.29 -38.53
CA THR A 222 39.47 -18.88 -38.33
C THR A 222 40.23 -19.01 -39.65
N ALA A 223 39.56 -19.45 -40.71
CA ALA A 223 40.15 -19.57 -42.04
C ALA A 223 40.54 -18.23 -42.67
N ARG A 224 39.79 -17.14 -42.38
CA ARG A 224 40.08 -15.79 -42.89
C ARG A 224 41.19 -15.09 -42.12
N HIS A 225 41.25 -15.26 -40.79
CA HIS A 225 42.21 -14.58 -39.93
C HIS A 225 43.50 -15.38 -39.65
N GLY A 226 43.54 -16.67 -40.00
CA GLY A 226 44.72 -17.52 -39.81
C GLY A 226 45.01 -17.89 -38.35
N GLN A 227 44.11 -17.57 -37.42
CA GLN A 227 44.21 -17.87 -36.00
C GLN A 227 42.86 -18.40 -35.51
N LEU A 228 42.85 -19.26 -34.47
CA LEU A 228 41.61 -19.83 -33.93
C LEU A 228 40.72 -18.73 -33.37
N MET A 229 39.55 -18.56 -33.97
CA MET A 229 38.54 -17.57 -33.56
C MET A 229 37.36 -18.29 -32.91
N VAL A 230 36.89 -17.77 -31.77
CA VAL A 230 35.76 -18.32 -31.01
C VAL A 230 34.57 -17.36 -31.08
N ARG A 231 33.37 -17.90 -31.31
CA ARG A 231 32.12 -17.15 -31.27
C ARG A 231 31.91 -16.60 -29.85
N GLN A 232 31.89 -15.28 -29.67
CA GLN A 232 31.55 -14.68 -28.39
C GLN A 232 30.06 -14.90 -28.11
N GLU A 233 29.72 -15.37 -26.91
CA GLU A 233 28.33 -15.46 -26.49
C GLU A 233 27.78 -14.04 -26.32
N GLU A 234 26.67 -13.75 -27.01
CA GLU A 234 25.88 -12.55 -26.78
C GLU A 234 25.39 -12.62 -25.33
N SER A 235 25.86 -11.71 -24.47
CA SER A 235 25.30 -11.56 -23.14
C SER A 235 23.86 -11.10 -23.32
N VAL A 236 22.89 -11.97 -23.01
CA VAL A 236 21.48 -11.60 -22.93
C VAL A 236 21.34 -10.63 -21.76
N THR A 237 21.46 -9.33 -22.03
CA THR A 237 21.15 -8.30 -21.05
C THR A 237 19.64 -8.29 -20.86
N THR A 238 19.18 -8.55 -19.63
CA THR A 238 17.80 -8.34 -19.23
C THR A 238 17.45 -6.88 -19.52
N PRO A 239 16.36 -6.59 -20.24
CA PRO A 239 15.96 -5.22 -20.48
C PRO A 239 15.60 -4.55 -19.15
N GLU A 240 16.05 -3.32 -18.92
CA GLU A 240 15.79 -2.57 -17.68
C GLU A 240 14.93 -1.34 -17.98
N ALA A 241 13.98 -1.02 -17.12
CA ALA A 241 13.18 0.21 -17.22
C ALA A 241 13.27 0.99 -15.91
N THR A 242 13.39 2.31 -15.99
CA THR A 242 13.46 3.17 -14.80
C THR A 242 12.18 4.00 -14.66
N LEU A 243 11.56 3.94 -13.49
CA LEU A 243 10.44 4.77 -13.07
C LEU A 243 10.94 5.80 -12.05
N ILE A 244 10.69 7.08 -12.32
CA ILE A 244 10.86 8.19 -11.38
C ILE A 244 9.48 8.55 -10.84
N LEU A 245 9.32 8.51 -9.52
CA LEU A 245 8.06 8.79 -8.83
C LEU A 245 8.17 10.09 -8.03
N ASP A 246 7.40 11.11 -8.42
CA ASP A 246 7.26 12.32 -7.61
C ASP A 246 6.35 12.05 -6.41
N GLN A 247 6.90 12.28 -5.22
CA GLN A 247 6.20 12.09 -3.94
C GLN A 247 6.11 13.40 -3.18
N ARG A 248 6.44 14.54 -3.77
CA ARG A 248 6.51 15.81 -3.03
C ARG A 248 5.12 16.38 -2.82
N PHE A 249 4.79 16.71 -1.57
CA PHE A 249 3.52 17.34 -1.22
C PHE A 249 3.29 18.62 -2.03
N THR A 250 4.33 19.43 -2.23
CA THR A 250 4.26 20.68 -3.01
C THR A 250 3.83 20.48 -4.46
N ALA A 251 4.25 19.38 -5.10
CA ALA A 251 3.91 19.07 -6.48
C ALA A 251 2.44 18.68 -6.65
N PHE A 252 1.82 18.10 -5.61
CA PHE A 252 0.44 17.59 -5.63
C PHE A 252 -0.56 18.41 -4.80
N ALA A 253 -0.12 19.49 -4.15
CA ALA A 253 -0.94 20.36 -3.32
C ALA A 253 -1.72 21.44 -4.11
N ALA A 254 -1.55 21.52 -5.42
CA ALA A 254 -2.20 22.52 -6.27
C ALA A 254 -3.70 22.22 -6.47
N GLY A 255 -4.51 22.49 -5.45
CA GLY A 255 -5.98 22.44 -5.52
C GLY A 255 -6.60 23.11 -4.28
N THR A 256 -7.70 23.84 -4.45
CA THR A 256 -8.39 24.64 -3.40
C THR A 256 -8.87 23.84 -2.19
N GLY A 257 -8.83 22.50 -2.23
CA GLY A 257 -9.14 21.61 -1.10
C GLY A 257 -7.92 21.07 -0.33
N SER A 258 -6.68 21.40 -0.71
CA SER A 258 -5.45 20.76 -0.18
C SER A 258 -4.73 21.52 0.95
N MET A 259 -5.15 22.75 1.27
CA MET A 259 -4.48 23.57 2.29
C MET A 259 -4.50 22.91 3.68
N PHE A 260 -5.54 22.13 3.95
CA PHE A 260 -5.61 21.18 5.05
C PHE A 260 -5.57 19.78 4.45
N GLY A 261 -4.36 19.27 4.18
CA GLY A 261 -4.14 17.88 3.76
C GLY A 261 -5.20 16.98 4.39
N ALA A 262 -6.12 16.52 3.54
CA ALA A 262 -7.30 15.80 3.98
C ALA A 262 -6.79 14.54 4.68
N HIS A 263 -6.76 14.59 6.01
CA HIS A 263 -6.58 13.38 6.79
C HIS A 263 -7.81 12.56 6.46
N ASP A 264 -7.63 11.52 5.65
CA ASP A 264 -8.62 10.46 5.57
C ASP A 264 -8.56 9.82 6.96
N GLU A 265 -9.48 10.14 7.86
CA GLU A 265 -9.42 9.82 9.30
C GLU A 265 -9.18 8.31 9.60
N ASP A 266 -9.29 7.45 8.60
CA ASP A 266 -9.10 5.99 8.68
C ASP A 266 -7.81 5.46 8.03
N SER A 267 -7.16 6.24 7.16
CA SER A 267 -5.82 5.91 6.65
C SER A 267 -4.94 7.11 6.93
N ASP A 268 -4.03 6.97 7.90
CA ASP A 268 -3.07 8.02 8.30
C ASP A 268 -2.14 8.53 7.16
N LEU A 269 -2.43 8.17 5.90
CA LEU A 269 -1.67 8.53 4.71
C LEU A 269 -1.94 9.98 4.30
N VAL A 270 -0.88 10.77 4.16
CA VAL A 270 -0.96 12.09 3.52
C VAL A 270 -1.02 11.91 2.00
N THR A 271 -2.19 12.15 1.40
CA THR A 271 -2.42 11.92 -0.03
C THR A 271 -3.28 13.01 -0.70
N SER A 272 -3.33 13.00 -2.04
CA SER A 272 -4.22 13.84 -2.85
C SER A 272 -4.78 13.03 -4.05
N PRO A 273 -5.91 13.44 -4.66
CA PRO A 273 -6.46 12.74 -5.81
C PRO A 273 -5.50 12.60 -7.00
N GLY A 274 -4.64 13.60 -7.21
CA GLY A 274 -3.60 13.54 -8.26
C GLY A 274 -2.50 12.54 -7.91
N PHE A 275 -2.14 12.44 -6.62
CA PHE A 275 -1.15 11.46 -6.16
C PHE A 275 -1.69 10.03 -6.21
N GLU A 276 -2.96 9.79 -5.83
CA GLU A 276 -3.61 8.48 -5.99
C GLU A 276 -3.62 8.00 -7.45
N TRP A 277 -3.85 8.94 -8.38
CA TRP A 277 -3.76 8.67 -9.81
C TRP A 277 -2.35 8.25 -10.21
N VAL A 278 -1.32 8.97 -9.74
CA VAL A 278 0.10 8.64 -9.97
C VAL A 278 0.47 7.28 -9.39
N VAL A 279 0.00 6.93 -8.19
CA VAL A 279 0.25 5.61 -7.59
C VAL A 279 -0.38 4.49 -8.43
N THR A 280 -1.61 4.70 -8.89
CA THR A 280 -2.28 3.75 -9.79
C THR A 280 -1.53 3.64 -11.13
N ALA A 281 -1.03 4.75 -11.66
CA ALA A 281 -0.21 4.78 -12.85
C ALA A 281 1.12 4.03 -12.66
N ALA A 282 1.80 4.23 -11.53
CA ALA A 282 3.04 3.53 -11.20
C ALA A 282 2.84 2.02 -11.16
N MET A 283 1.79 1.55 -10.48
CA MET A 283 1.46 0.13 -10.42
C MET A 283 1.13 -0.46 -11.80
N SER A 284 0.34 0.26 -12.59
CA SER A 284 -0.08 -0.19 -13.92
C SER A 284 1.08 -0.25 -14.91
N VAL A 285 1.95 0.78 -14.89
CA VAL A 285 3.16 0.83 -15.71
C VAL A 285 4.15 -0.26 -15.29
N ALA A 286 4.35 -0.47 -13.99
CA ALA A 286 5.19 -1.54 -13.48
C ALA A 286 4.67 -2.92 -13.93
N ALA A 287 3.37 -3.18 -13.80
CA ALA A 287 2.76 -4.44 -14.25
C ALA A 287 2.94 -4.63 -15.77
N HIS A 288 2.66 -3.60 -16.57
CA HIS A 288 2.81 -3.64 -18.02
C HIS A 288 4.25 -3.92 -18.47
N LEU A 289 5.25 -3.29 -17.84
CA LEU A 289 6.66 -3.50 -18.16
C LEU A 289 7.16 -4.86 -17.65
N ALA A 290 6.69 -5.32 -16.48
CA ALA A 290 7.03 -6.63 -15.94
C ALA A 290 6.50 -7.78 -16.83
N GLU A 291 5.30 -7.65 -17.40
CA GLU A 291 4.77 -8.58 -18.41
C GLU A 291 5.70 -8.74 -19.62
N TRP A 292 6.49 -7.72 -19.92
CA TRP A 292 7.42 -7.67 -21.05
C TRP A 292 8.85 -8.05 -20.63
N ASN A 293 9.00 -8.61 -19.42
CA ASN A 293 10.25 -9.06 -18.80
C ASN A 293 11.29 -7.94 -18.56
N TYR A 294 10.83 -6.69 -18.36
CA TYR A 294 11.73 -5.65 -17.87
C TYR A 294 12.06 -5.86 -16.38
N SER A 295 13.33 -5.71 -16.02
CA SER A 295 13.72 -5.40 -14.64
C SER A 295 13.37 -3.94 -14.37
N LEU A 296 12.72 -3.66 -13.25
CA LEU A 296 12.18 -2.35 -12.92
C LEU A 296 13.05 -1.69 -11.88
N ARG A 297 13.47 -0.46 -12.16
CA ARG A 297 14.12 0.38 -11.18
C ARG A 297 13.21 1.52 -10.77
N VAL A 298 12.92 1.69 -9.49
CA VAL A 298 11.98 2.72 -9.01
C VAL A 298 12.70 3.70 -8.08
N LEU A 299 12.80 4.95 -8.52
CA LEU A 299 13.49 6.04 -7.83
C LEU A 299 12.52 7.16 -7.48
N ASP A 300 12.84 7.89 -6.40
CA ASP A 300 12.24 9.19 -6.16
C ASP A 300 12.93 10.30 -6.98
N VAL A 301 12.41 11.52 -6.86
CA VAL A 301 12.94 12.70 -7.56
C VAL A 301 14.30 13.18 -7.05
N PHE A 302 14.82 12.61 -5.95
CA PHE A 302 16.12 12.90 -5.36
C PHE A 302 17.13 11.76 -5.64
N GLY A 303 16.75 10.79 -6.49
CA GLY A 303 17.58 9.64 -6.81
C GLY A 303 17.73 8.63 -5.68
N SER A 304 16.86 8.63 -4.67
CA SER A 304 16.81 7.59 -3.62
C SER A 304 15.78 6.50 -3.96
N PRO A 305 15.83 5.32 -3.32
CA PRO A 305 14.81 4.29 -3.50
C PRO A 305 13.41 4.85 -3.24
N ALA A 306 12.47 4.62 -4.15
CA ALA A 306 11.15 5.26 -4.07
C ALA A 306 10.34 4.86 -2.83
N PHE A 307 10.56 3.66 -2.28
CA PHE A 307 9.74 3.13 -1.20
C PHE A 307 10.35 3.27 0.19
N ILE A 308 11.45 4.04 0.33
CA ILE A 308 12.17 4.19 1.60
C ILE A 308 11.30 4.72 2.75
N ARG A 309 10.27 5.50 2.44
CA ARG A 309 9.32 6.07 3.42
C ARG A 309 8.01 5.31 3.53
N SER A 310 7.81 4.26 2.72
CA SER A 310 6.57 3.49 2.73
C SER A 310 6.59 2.46 3.85
N ARG A 311 5.61 2.54 4.75
CA ARG A 311 5.46 1.61 5.90
C ARG A 311 5.18 0.17 5.48
N SER A 312 4.74 -0.03 4.24
CA SER A 312 4.37 -1.33 3.70
C SER A 312 5.42 -1.93 2.77
N ALA A 313 6.54 -1.24 2.53
CA ALA A 313 7.62 -1.77 1.72
C ALA A 313 8.30 -2.95 2.45
N PRO A 314 8.40 -4.14 1.84
CA PRO A 314 9.10 -5.27 2.45
C PRO A 314 10.61 -5.00 2.55
N GLU A 315 11.18 -4.36 1.54
CA GLU A 315 12.59 -3.96 1.47
C GLU A 315 12.68 -2.48 1.03
N PRO A 316 12.72 -1.52 1.98
CA PRO A 316 12.63 -0.09 1.67
C PRO A 316 13.84 0.47 0.91
N ASP A 317 15.01 -0.16 1.04
CA ASP A 317 16.27 0.29 0.43
C ASP A 317 16.48 -0.28 -0.99
N THR A 318 15.61 -1.19 -1.43
CA THR A 318 15.72 -1.85 -2.74
C THR A 318 15.28 -0.91 -3.86
N GLU A 319 16.14 -0.76 -4.87
CA GLU A 319 15.86 0.07 -6.06
C GLU A 319 15.40 -0.74 -7.26
N GLU A 320 15.85 -1.99 -7.37
CA GLU A 320 15.65 -2.86 -8.52
C GLU A 320 14.75 -4.05 -8.18
N PHE A 321 13.77 -4.29 -9.05
CA PHE A 321 12.70 -5.27 -8.85
C PHE A 321 12.57 -6.09 -10.13
N SER A 322 12.62 -7.42 -10.00
CA SER A 322 12.51 -8.32 -11.16
C SER A 322 11.55 -9.48 -10.89
N GLY A 323 10.89 -9.93 -11.95
CA GLY A 323 9.91 -11.03 -11.90
C GLY A 323 8.68 -10.75 -11.03
N ILE A 324 7.97 -11.83 -10.69
CA ILE A 324 6.69 -11.76 -9.96
C ILE A 324 6.89 -11.21 -8.53
N GLY A 325 7.95 -11.63 -7.84
CA GLY A 325 8.26 -11.15 -6.49
C GLY A 325 8.58 -9.65 -6.47
N GLY A 326 9.30 -9.15 -7.47
CA GLY A 326 9.57 -7.72 -7.62
C GLY A 326 8.30 -6.90 -7.84
N LEU A 327 7.37 -7.39 -8.67
CA LEU A 327 6.09 -6.72 -8.89
C LEU A 327 5.23 -6.67 -7.62
N GLN A 328 5.22 -7.76 -6.84
CA GLN A 328 4.55 -7.78 -5.54
C GLN A 328 5.18 -6.80 -4.55
N ALA A 329 6.51 -6.71 -4.49
CA ALA A 329 7.21 -5.77 -3.64
C ALA A 329 6.92 -4.30 -4.02
N ILE A 330 6.79 -4.00 -5.32
CA ILE A 330 6.32 -2.69 -5.80
C ILE A 330 4.89 -2.41 -5.34
N ALA A 331 3.98 -3.39 -5.49
CA ALA A 331 2.59 -3.23 -5.08
C ALA A 331 2.46 -2.95 -3.58
N GLU A 332 3.19 -3.70 -2.76
CA GLU A 332 3.28 -3.51 -1.31
C GLU A 332 3.95 -2.18 -0.97
N GLY A 333 5.05 -1.80 -1.63
CA GLY A 333 5.69 -0.49 -1.47
C GLY A 333 4.77 0.68 -1.80
N LEU A 334 3.88 0.54 -2.78
CA LEU A 334 2.90 1.56 -3.15
C LEU A 334 1.67 1.60 -2.21
N ALA A 335 1.42 0.56 -1.40
CA ALA A 335 0.22 0.45 -0.57
C ALA A 335 0.12 1.57 0.48
N ALA A 336 1.20 1.85 1.20
CA ALA A 336 1.26 2.87 2.26
C ALA A 336 2.27 3.99 1.94
N ILE A 337 2.46 4.30 0.65
CA ILE A 337 3.28 5.43 0.21
C ILE A 337 2.53 6.75 0.43
N GLU A 338 3.24 7.76 0.93
CA GLU A 338 2.67 9.06 1.33
C GLU A 338 3.41 10.22 0.66
N LEU A 339 2.77 11.38 0.61
CA LEU A 339 3.39 12.61 0.14
C LEU A 339 4.43 13.14 1.15
N SER A 340 5.67 13.27 0.70
CA SER A 340 6.81 13.83 1.44
C SER A 340 6.78 15.36 1.52
N GLY A 341 7.13 15.96 2.68
CA GLY A 341 7.22 17.42 2.85
C GLY A 341 7.19 17.91 4.30
N PRO A 342 7.24 19.24 4.54
CA PRO A 342 7.52 19.86 5.85
C PRO A 342 6.53 19.57 7.00
N ARG A 343 5.45 18.83 6.78
CA ARG A 343 4.56 18.38 7.86
C ARG A 343 5.08 17.15 8.62
N HIS A 344 6.02 16.39 8.06
CA HIS A 344 6.50 15.15 8.68
C HIS A 344 7.63 15.31 9.72
N VAL A 345 8.19 16.51 9.93
CA VAL A 345 9.33 16.68 10.85
C VAL A 345 8.93 16.63 12.34
N ARG A 346 7.64 16.70 12.69
CA ARG A 346 7.21 16.86 14.10
C ARG A 346 6.90 15.56 14.86
N ALA A 347 6.91 14.39 14.22
CA ALA A 347 6.59 13.11 14.89
C ALA A 347 7.81 12.22 15.20
N GLU A 348 8.94 12.40 14.51
CA GLU A 348 10.12 11.52 14.66
C GLU A 348 11.20 12.06 15.61
N HIS A 349 11.17 13.35 15.97
CA HIS A 349 12.16 13.97 16.88
C HIS A 349 12.02 13.56 18.36
N HIS A 350 11.16 12.60 18.71
CA HIS A 350 11.09 12.04 20.07
C HIS A 350 11.71 10.64 20.23
N ARG A 351 12.43 10.11 19.23
CA ARG A 351 13.17 8.85 19.37
C ARG A 351 14.65 8.88 18.99
N ALA A 352 15.22 10.03 18.64
CA ALA A 352 16.64 10.14 18.30
C ALA A 352 17.28 11.39 18.93
N ASP A 353 17.30 11.45 20.26
CA ASP A 353 18.28 12.29 20.97
C ASP A 353 19.44 11.40 21.42
N ALA A 354 20.53 11.41 20.66
CA ALA A 354 21.90 11.57 21.16
C ALA A 354 22.92 11.24 20.05
N ALA A 355 23.77 12.22 19.74
CA ALA A 355 24.95 12.19 18.87
C ALA A 355 24.71 12.33 17.35
N THR A 356 24.74 13.57 16.86
CA THR A 356 25.71 14.08 15.87
C THR A 356 25.56 15.60 15.79
N GLY A 357 26.68 16.33 15.64
CA GLY A 357 26.77 17.79 15.72
C GLY A 357 26.02 18.57 14.63
N PRO A 358 26.09 19.91 14.63
CA PRO A 358 25.27 20.75 13.76
C PRO A 358 25.77 20.65 12.33
N ALA A 359 25.16 19.75 11.54
CA ALA A 359 25.28 19.79 10.10
C ALA A 359 24.48 20.99 9.58
N THR A 360 25.16 21.82 8.80
CA THR A 360 24.70 23.01 8.11
C THR A 360 23.32 22.84 7.46
N ALA A 361 22.34 23.60 7.95
CA ALA A 361 20.95 23.58 7.51
C ALA A 361 20.68 24.40 6.22
N ASP A 362 21.55 24.34 5.22
CA ASP A 362 21.50 25.24 4.04
C ASP A 362 21.61 24.58 2.65
N SER A 363 21.35 23.27 2.55
CA SER A 363 21.02 22.63 1.26
C SER A 363 19.76 21.77 1.43
N ALA A 364 18.60 22.40 1.32
CA ALA A 364 17.39 21.62 1.05
C ALA A 364 17.61 20.94 -0.31
N ASP A 365 17.68 19.60 -0.34
CA ASP A 365 17.90 18.82 -1.57
C ASP A 365 16.97 19.33 -2.67
N ALA A 366 17.57 19.89 -3.73
CA ALA A 366 16.81 20.33 -4.88
C ALA A 366 16.25 19.09 -5.59
N ALA A 367 14.99 19.11 -6.00
CA ALA A 367 14.45 18.01 -6.78
C ALA A 367 15.17 17.92 -8.13
N PHE A 368 15.39 16.69 -8.60
CA PHE A 368 16.12 16.38 -9.83
C PHE A 368 17.57 16.88 -9.82
N ASP A 369 18.26 16.67 -8.69
CA ASP A 369 19.65 17.06 -8.49
C ASP A 369 20.67 16.16 -9.22
N ASP A 370 21.95 16.50 -9.05
CA ASP A 370 23.07 15.76 -9.64
C ASP A 370 23.10 14.30 -9.18
N ARG A 371 22.62 13.99 -7.97
CA ARG A 371 22.53 12.62 -7.47
C ARG A 371 21.59 11.76 -8.30
N LEU A 372 20.41 12.28 -8.66
CA LEU A 372 19.51 11.59 -9.58
C LEU A 372 20.20 11.36 -10.94
N MET A 373 20.89 12.38 -11.46
CA MET A 373 21.58 12.28 -12.75
C MET A 373 22.69 11.23 -12.75
N ASP A 374 23.51 11.19 -11.70
CA ASP A 374 24.56 10.19 -11.51
C ASP A 374 23.99 8.76 -11.47
N LYS A 375 22.87 8.60 -10.75
CA LYS A 375 22.15 7.32 -10.68
C LYS A 375 21.58 6.89 -12.03
N LEU A 376 21.09 7.81 -12.84
CA LEU A 376 20.59 7.50 -14.19
C LEU A 376 21.75 7.23 -15.16
N ALA A 377 22.86 7.97 -15.04
CA ALA A 377 24.05 7.77 -15.86
C ALA A 377 24.67 6.38 -15.68
N ALA A 378 24.63 5.83 -14.45
CA ALA A 378 25.09 4.47 -14.16
C ALA A 378 24.36 3.38 -14.97
N HIS A 379 23.10 3.61 -15.35
CA HIS A 379 22.26 2.66 -16.11
C HIS A 379 21.82 3.26 -17.47
N ARG A 380 22.67 4.10 -18.06
CA ARG A 380 22.38 4.81 -19.29
C ARG A 380 22.02 3.85 -20.44
N LEU A 381 20.92 4.16 -21.14
CA LEU A 381 20.40 3.50 -22.35
C LEU A 381 20.02 2.01 -22.17
N ARG A 382 19.77 1.55 -20.94
CA ARG A 382 19.34 0.16 -20.68
C ARG A 382 17.84 -0.11 -20.94
N GLY A 383 17.07 0.94 -21.19
CA GLY A 383 15.67 0.87 -21.66
C GLY A 383 14.91 2.17 -21.40
N PRO A 384 13.56 2.12 -21.30
CA PRO A 384 12.74 3.33 -21.19
C PRO A 384 12.85 3.97 -19.80
N LEU A 385 12.80 5.31 -19.79
CA LEU A 385 12.74 6.14 -18.60
C LEU A 385 11.35 6.78 -18.52
N LEU A 386 10.63 6.53 -17.43
CA LEU A 386 9.29 7.04 -17.20
C LEU A 386 9.25 7.88 -15.94
N ALA A 387 8.79 9.12 -16.05
CA ALA A 387 8.61 10.03 -14.93
C ALA A 387 7.12 10.26 -14.65
N LEU A 388 6.69 9.96 -13.42
CA LEU A 388 5.32 10.17 -12.94
C LEU A 388 5.34 11.36 -11.99
N LEU A 389 4.84 12.50 -12.48
CA LEU A 389 5.14 13.81 -11.91
C LEU A 389 3.87 14.56 -11.52
N GLY A 390 3.97 15.37 -10.46
CA GLY A 390 2.98 16.39 -10.14
C GLY A 390 3.21 17.67 -10.93
N THR A 391 2.76 18.80 -10.40
CA THR A 391 3.05 20.11 -10.98
C THR A 391 4.53 20.45 -10.82
N LEU A 392 5.16 20.93 -11.90
CA LEU A 392 6.55 21.36 -11.94
C LEU A 392 6.67 22.85 -12.14
N THR A 393 7.71 23.44 -11.57
CA THR A 393 8.17 24.79 -11.92
C THR A 393 9.07 24.75 -13.16
N PRO A 394 9.22 25.87 -13.90
CA PRO A 394 10.18 25.93 -15.01
C PRO A 394 11.63 25.65 -14.61
N ALA A 395 12.02 25.93 -13.36
CA ALA A 395 13.34 25.59 -12.85
C ALA A 395 13.52 24.07 -12.72
N GLU A 396 12.57 23.38 -12.09
CA GLU A 396 12.57 21.92 -11.96
C GLU A 396 12.50 21.22 -13.31
N ALA A 397 11.74 21.76 -14.26
CA ALA A 397 11.68 21.24 -15.62
C ALA A 397 13.06 21.28 -16.32
N ARG A 398 13.85 22.35 -16.10
CA ARG A 398 15.23 22.43 -16.60
C ARG A 398 16.17 21.46 -15.88
N SER A 399 15.96 21.24 -14.59
CA SER A 399 16.73 20.24 -13.84
C SER A 399 16.41 18.82 -14.31
N LEU A 400 15.15 18.49 -14.63
CA LEU A 400 14.77 17.17 -15.15
C LEU A 400 15.15 16.97 -16.63
N ALA A 401 15.22 18.03 -17.43
CA ALA A 401 15.46 17.95 -18.87
C ALA A 401 16.65 17.03 -19.28
N PRO A 402 17.86 17.11 -18.67
CA PRO A 402 19.00 16.26 -19.01
C PRO A 402 18.73 14.76 -18.85
N ALA A 403 17.80 14.36 -17.97
CA ALA A 403 17.53 12.96 -17.71
C ALA A 403 16.99 12.20 -18.93
N ALA A 404 16.35 12.90 -19.90
CA ALA A 404 15.90 12.28 -21.15
C ALA A 404 17.04 11.64 -21.95
N ALA A 405 18.28 12.14 -21.84
CA ALA A 405 19.44 11.60 -22.55
C ALA A 405 20.00 10.30 -21.94
N TYR A 406 19.49 9.88 -20.78
CA TYR A 406 19.89 8.64 -20.11
C TYR A 406 18.96 7.47 -20.43
N GLY A 407 17.71 7.70 -20.85
CA GLY A 407 16.80 6.66 -21.30
C GLY A 407 16.95 6.36 -22.79
N ALA A 408 16.63 5.14 -23.22
CA ALA A 408 16.47 4.83 -24.65
C ALA A 408 15.29 5.59 -25.24
N ASN A 409 14.22 5.73 -24.44
CA ASN A 409 13.08 6.60 -24.66
C ASN A 409 12.72 7.28 -23.33
N ALA A 410 12.28 8.54 -23.35
CA ALA A 410 11.94 9.29 -22.15
C ALA A 410 10.48 9.77 -22.19
N PHE A 411 9.68 9.34 -21.22
CA PHE A 411 8.25 9.64 -21.10
C PHE A 411 7.93 10.30 -19.78
N ALA A 412 7.07 11.31 -19.80
CA ALA A 412 6.58 11.94 -18.58
C ALA A 412 5.05 12.00 -18.57
N LEU A 413 4.46 11.48 -17.49
CA LEU A 413 3.05 11.69 -17.15
C LEU A 413 2.97 12.77 -16.09
N MET A 414 2.42 13.93 -16.44
CA MET A 414 2.33 15.08 -15.55
C MET A 414 0.87 15.29 -15.13
N VAL A 415 0.58 15.09 -13.83
CA VAL A 415 -0.76 15.28 -13.27
C VAL A 415 -0.93 16.73 -12.81
N THR A 416 -1.87 17.43 -13.43
CA THR A 416 -2.17 18.83 -13.13
C THR A 416 -3.67 19.05 -13.03
N ASP A 417 -4.11 19.90 -12.10
CA ASP A 417 -5.47 20.41 -12.09
C ASP A 417 -5.54 21.58 -13.09
N ALA A 418 -6.46 21.53 -14.05
CA ALA A 418 -6.36 22.10 -15.40
C ALA A 418 -6.29 23.65 -15.53
N ALA A 419 -5.93 24.39 -14.48
CA ALA A 419 -5.92 25.85 -14.44
C ALA A 419 -4.53 26.50 -14.53
N ARG A 420 -3.43 25.73 -14.57
CA ARG A 420 -2.06 26.30 -14.70
C ARG A 420 -1.62 26.30 -16.16
N ASN A 421 -1.12 27.45 -16.62
CA ASN A 421 -0.40 27.52 -17.89
C ASN A 421 0.93 26.75 -17.73
N ASN A 422 1.03 25.59 -18.37
CA ASN A 422 2.21 24.72 -18.31
C ASN A 422 3.04 24.79 -19.61
N ASP A 423 2.74 25.72 -20.51
CA ASP A 423 3.34 25.77 -21.85
C ASP A 423 4.88 25.85 -21.78
N ASP A 424 5.42 26.72 -20.93
CA ASP A 424 6.87 26.86 -20.72
C ASP A 424 7.52 25.54 -20.24
N VAL A 425 6.87 24.83 -19.30
CA VAL A 425 7.37 23.56 -18.75
C VAL A 425 7.35 22.47 -19.81
N LEU A 426 6.28 22.40 -20.59
CA LEU A 426 6.13 21.44 -21.67
C LEU A 426 7.13 21.69 -22.80
N GLU A 427 7.38 22.96 -23.13
CA GLU A 427 8.38 23.34 -24.12
C GLU A 427 9.78 22.90 -23.68
N ILE A 428 10.18 23.20 -22.44
CA ILE A 428 11.48 22.81 -21.88
C ILE A 428 11.68 21.29 -21.97
N LEU A 429 10.70 20.50 -21.52
CA LEU A 429 10.81 19.04 -21.50
C LEU A 429 10.82 18.46 -22.91
N ARG A 430 9.96 18.93 -23.81
CA ARG A 430 9.88 18.44 -25.20
C ARG A 430 11.15 18.76 -25.99
N LEU A 431 11.72 19.95 -25.82
CA LEU A 431 13.01 20.33 -26.43
C LEU A 431 14.15 19.43 -25.97
N ALA A 432 14.09 18.94 -24.73
CA ALA A 432 15.07 18.00 -24.18
C ALA A 432 14.84 16.53 -24.62
N GLY A 433 13.78 16.24 -25.38
CA GLY A 433 13.47 14.91 -25.90
C GLY A 433 12.46 14.12 -25.07
N TRP A 434 11.83 14.71 -24.05
CA TRP A 434 10.75 14.06 -23.31
C TRP A 434 9.45 14.05 -24.12
N ARG A 435 8.79 12.90 -24.17
CA ARG A 435 7.40 12.78 -24.61
C ARG A 435 6.51 12.98 -23.38
N VAL A 436 5.83 14.12 -23.32
CA VAL A 436 5.05 14.53 -22.14
C VAL A 436 3.54 14.44 -22.43
N ALA A 437 2.82 13.73 -21.56
CA ALA A 437 1.37 13.70 -21.53
C ALA A 437 0.85 14.37 -20.25
N VAL A 438 0.01 15.39 -20.42
CA VAL A 438 -0.60 16.13 -19.31
C VAL A 438 -1.97 15.55 -19.03
N VAL A 439 -2.22 15.22 -17.77
CA VAL A 439 -3.45 14.57 -17.34
C VAL A 439 -4.02 15.23 -16.10
N THR A 440 -5.28 14.95 -15.82
CA THR A 440 -5.95 15.33 -14.57
C THR A 440 -6.18 14.08 -13.73
N SER A 441 -6.51 14.25 -12.44
CA SER A 441 -6.88 13.11 -11.58
C SER A 441 -8.13 12.35 -12.03
N ARG A 442 -8.86 12.86 -13.05
CA ARG A 442 -10.05 12.23 -13.64
C ARG A 442 -9.78 11.57 -14.99
N THR A 443 -8.60 11.80 -15.58
CA THR A 443 -8.24 11.23 -16.88
C THR A 443 -8.12 9.72 -16.76
N GLN A 444 -8.69 8.95 -17.69
CA GLN A 444 -8.50 7.50 -17.70
C GLN A 444 -7.04 7.17 -18.06
N LEU A 445 -6.42 6.28 -17.28
CA LEU A 445 -5.00 5.96 -17.45
C LEU A 445 -4.68 5.34 -18.82
N ALA A 446 -5.54 4.45 -19.33
CA ALA A 446 -5.37 3.87 -20.65
C ALA A 446 -5.37 4.94 -21.77
N ALA A 447 -6.24 5.95 -21.68
CA ALA A 447 -6.27 7.06 -22.64
C ALA A 447 -5.03 7.96 -22.54
N ALA A 448 -4.56 8.23 -21.31
CA ALA A 448 -3.30 8.93 -21.10
C ALA A 448 -2.11 8.17 -21.71
N TRP A 449 -2.09 6.85 -21.56
CA TRP A 449 -1.03 5.99 -22.10
C TRP A 449 -1.02 5.99 -23.64
N SER A 450 -2.18 5.87 -24.28
CA SER A 450 -2.29 5.91 -25.75
C SER A 450 -1.85 7.24 -26.36
N SER A 451 -1.95 8.34 -25.62
CA SER A 451 -1.58 9.68 -26.12
C SER A 451 -0.10 9.82 -26.50
N PHE A 452 0.76 8.93 -25.99
CA PHE A 452 2.15 8.91 -26.38
C PHE A 452 2.31 8.58 -27.86
N ASP A 453 1.51 7.68 -28.44
CA ASP A 453 1.63 7.25 -29.83
C ASP A 453 1.06 8.26 -30.84
N GLU A 454 0.05 9.04 -30.45
CA GLU A 454 -0.67 9.95 -31.35
C GLU A 454 0.00 11.32 -31.53
N GLY A 455 1.15 11.58 -30.90
CA GLY A 455 1.78 12.89 -30.95
C GLY A 455 1.06 13.92 -30.08
N GLY A 456 0.81 13.55 -28.81
CA GLY A 456 0.73 14.47 -27.67
C GLY A 456 -0.14 15.72 -27.81
N ILE A 457 -1.47 15.55 -27.71
CA ILE A 457 -2.41 16.40 -26.94
C ILE A 457 -3.70 15.57 -26.78
N VAL A 458 -4.06 15.20 -25.55
CA VAL A 458 -5.44 14.76 -25.24
C VAL A 458 -6.13 15.90 -24.51
N ALA A 459 -7.00 16.60 -25.24
CA ALA A 459 -8.07 17.38 -24.62
C ALA A 459 -9.11 16.40 -24.05
N ALA A 460 -9.51 16.63 -22.81
CA ALA A 460 -10.39 15.76 -22.04
C ALA A 460 -11.64 15.31 -22.83
N ALA A 461 -11.76 14.01 -23.10
CA ALA A 461 -12.95 13.42 -23.67
C ALA A 461 -13.31 12.10 -22.97
N GLY A 462 -14.53 12.07 -22.42
CA GLY A 462 -15.41 10.89 -22.43
C GLY A 462 -15.16 9.80 -21.40
N SER A 463 -15.87 9.86 -20.27
CA SER A 463 -16.17 8.72 -19.39
C SER A 463 -16.89 7.61 -20.16
N ALA A 464 -16.18 6.55 -20.53
CA ALA A 464 -16.79 5.26 -20.85
C ALA A 464 -16.30 4.22 -19.82
N MET A 465 -17.22 3.80 -18.95
CA MET A 465 -17.01 2.70 -18.02
C MET A 465 -17.02 1.39 -18.80
N ASP A 466 -15.88 0.70 -18.85
CA ASP A 466 -15.86 -0.74 -19.03
C ASP A 466 -15.32 -1.39 -17.76
N VAL A 467 -16.24 -1.71 -16.86
CA VAL A 467 -15.99 -2.52 -15.67
C VAL A 467 -16.30 -3.97 -16.03
N ARG A 468 -15.24 -4.77 -16.07
CA ARG A 468 -15.21 -6.23 -16.24
C ARG A 468 -16.34 -6.90 -15.42
N ARG A 469 -17.42 -7.33 -16.07
CA ARG A 469 -18.41 -8.25 -15.46
C ARG A 469 -17.84 -9.67 -15.48
N GLY A 470 -17.82 -10.28 -14.29
CA GLY A 470 -17.29 -11.62 -14.03
C GLY A 470 -18.01 -12.73 -14.79
N ALA A 471 -17.23 -13.78 -15.03
CA ALA A 471 -17.63 -15.02 -15.68
C ALA A 471 -18.79 -15.72 -14.95
N ALA A 472 -19.78 -16.15 -15.75
CA ALA A 472 -20.90 -16.98 -15.31
C ALA A 472 -20.48 -18.45 -15.23
N VAL A 473 -20.90 -19.09 -14.14
CA VAL A 473 -20.86 -20.54 -13.89
C VAL A 473 -21.85 -21.25 -14.83
N PRO A 474 -21.48 -22.32 -15.55
CA PRO A 474 -22.46 -23.13 -16.27
C PRO A 474 -23.16 -24.10 -15.30
N ARG A 475 -24.48 -24.21 -15.46
CA ARG A 475 -25.29 -25.30 -14.89
C ARG A 475 -25.14 -26.57 -15.71
#